data_AF-A0A935SXX1-F1
#
_entry.id   AF-A0A935SXX1-F1
#
_cell.length_a   1.000
_cell.length_b   1.000
_cell.length_c   1.000
_cell.angle_alpha   90.00
_cell.angle_beta   90.00
_cell.angle_gamma   90.00
#
_symmetry.space_group_name_H-M   'P 1'
#
loop_
_entity.id
_entity.type
_entity.pdbx_description
1 polymer ?
#
loop_
_entity_poly.entity_id
_entity_poly.type
_entity_poly.pdbx_seq_one_letter_code
_entity_poly.pdbx_strand_id
1 'polypeptide(L)'
;MGTAVWIEKAQFRMNAAAERAAVAQLKTSFPSQSVFLEMGIGRDEHAYRSFAAAQTFAETLRALVALGEHAILQETPGGGISGMGREGMMDELPARPMARFFDAVARFVEPGSFIEFETDRASVATRFEFMNGRLRVVERELGADEMGDWGVIEHDRTEILLDPLP
;
A
#
# COMPACT_ATOMS: atom_id res chain seq x y z
N MET A 1 15.31 18.69 1.95
CA MET A 1 14.66 18.45 0.65
C MET A 1 13.96 17.11 0.76
N GLY A 2 12.68 17.04 0.39
CA GLY A 2 11.93 15.77 0.34
C GLY A 2 12.49 14.84 -0.72
N THR A 3 12.18 13.55 -0.63
CA THR A 3 12.58 12.53 -1.61
C THR A 3 11.33 12.20 -2.41
N ALA A 4 11.25 12.62 -3.68
CA ALA A 4 10.05 12.39 -4.47
C ALA A 4 9.84 10.89 -4.69
N VAL A 5 8.63 10.40 -4.44
CA VAL A 5 8.23 8.99 -4.59
C VAL A 5 7.02 8.90 -5.51
N TRP A 6 6.98 7.92 -6.41
CA TRP A 6 5.81 7.67 -7.25
C TRP A 6 5.57 6.17 -7.47
N ILE A 7 4.33 5.82 -7.82
CA ILE A 7 4.01 4.49 -8.33
C ILE A 7 4.69 4.36 -9.69
N GLU A 8 5.65 3.44 -9.78
CA GLU A 8 6.34 3.11 -11.03
C GLU A 8 5.54 2.04 -11.79
N LYS A 9 5.15 0.96 -11.10
CA LYS A 9 4.34 -0.12 -11.67
C LYS A 9 3.34 -0.61 -10.64
N ALA A 10 2.13 -0.93 -11.08
CA ALA A 10 1.14 -1.56 -10.22
C ALA A 10 0.25 -2.52 -11.01
N GLN A 11 -0.02 -3.67 -10.39
CA GLN A 11 -1.08 -4.58 -10.79
C GLN A 11 -1.83 -4.93 -9.53
N PHE A 12 -3.05 -4.43 -9.39
CA PHE A 12 -3.84 -4.65 -8.19
C PHE A 12 -5.22 -5.13 -8.60
N ARG A 13 -5.60 -6.34 -8.14
CA ARG A 13 -6.89 -6.95 -8.52
C ARG A 13 -7.62 -7.51 -7.33
N MET A 14 -8.94 -7.34 -7.37
CA MET A 14 -9.86 -7.78 -6.34
C MET A 14 -11.25 -7.94 -6.97
N ASN A 15 -11.93 -9.07 -6.77
CA ASN A 15 -13.31 -9.21 -7.24
C ASN A 15 -14.30 -8.49 -6.29
N ALA A 16 -15.55 -8.28 -6.73
CA ALA A 16 -16.56 -7.56 -5.96
C ALA A 16 -16.85 -8.13 -4.56
N ALA A 17 -16.81 -9.46 -4.41
CA ALA A 17 -17.04 -10.09 -3.10
C ALA A 17 -15.86 -9.88 -2.15
N ALA A 18 -14.64 -10.00 -2.69
CA ALA A 18 -13.40 -9.72 -2.00
C ALA A 18 -13.30 -8.25 -1.58
N GLU A 19 -13.76 -7.32 -2.43
CA GLU A 19 -13.80 -5.89 -2.11
C GLU A 19 -14.65 -5.57 -0.89
N ARG A 20 -15.89 -6.08 -0.87
CA ARG A 20 -16.77 -5.89 0.30
C ARG A 20 -16.17 -6.46 1.58
N ALA A 21 -15.53 -7.64 1.47
CA ALA A 21 -14.87 -8.27 2.61
C ALA A 21 -13.62 -7.48 3.06
N ALA A 22 -12.86 -6.91 2.12
CA ALA A 22 -11.71 -6.06 2.39
C ALA A 22 -12.12 -4.77 3.12
N VAL A 23 -13.17 -4.09 2.66
CA VAL A 23 -13.72 -2.89 3.33
C VAL A 23 -14.15 -3.23 4.76
N ALA A 24 -14.87 -4.33 4.96
CA ALA A 24 -15.29 -4.77 6.30
C ALA A 24 -14.08 -5.09 7.21
N GLN A 25 -13.05 -5.74 6.67
CA GLN A 25 -11.83 -6.06 7.40
C GLN A 25 -11.04 -4.80 7.77
N LEU A 26 -10.93 -3.82 6.87
CA LEU A 26 -10.29 -2.54 7.17
C LEU A 26 -10.98 -1.83 8.34
N LYS A 27 -12.31 -1.76 8.34
CA LYS A 27 -13.07 -1.14 9.44
C LYS A 27 -12.90 -1.88 10.76
N THR A 28 -12.68 -3.19 10.72
CA THR A 28 -12.40 -3.99 11.92
C THR A 28 -10.96 -3.78 12.42
N SER A 29 -10.02 -3.60 11.49
CA SER A 29 -8.60 -3.39 11.78
C SER A 29 -8.32 -1.97 12.31
N PHE A 30 -9.12 -1.00 11.89
CA PHE A 30 -9.05 0.40 12.33
C PHE A 30 -10.42 0.88 12.85
N PRO A 31 -10.87 0.38 14.02
CA PRO A 31 -12.25 0.54 14.48
C PRO A 31 -12.58 1.92 15.08
N SER A 32 -11.57 2.74 15.35
CA SER A 32 -11.73 4.06 15.96
C SER A 32 -10.76 5.07 15.36
N GLN A 33 -11.10 6.35 15.52
CA GLN A 33 -10.23 7.46 15.11
C GLN A 33 -8.86 7.38 15.79
N SER A 34 -8.82 7.03 17.09
CA SER A 34 -7.56 6.92 17.83
C SER A 34 -6.64 5.87 17.22
N VAL A 35 -7.16 4.66 16.95
CA VAL A 35 -6.39 3.57 16.33
C VAL A 35 -5.96 3.95 14.91
N PHE A 36 -6.86 4.56 14.14
CA PHE A 36 -6.57 4.97 12.76
C PHE A 36 -5.42 5.99 12.67
N LEU A 37 -5.40 6.98 13.58
CA LEU A 37 -4.36 8.00 13.65
C LEU A 37 -3.05 7.46 14.27
N GLU A 38 -3.14 6.68 15.34
CA GLU A 38 -1.98 6.04 16.00
C GLU A 38 -1.25 5.09 15.05
N MET A 39 -2.00 4.37 14.21
CA MET A 39 -1.44 3.50 13.19
C MET A 39 -0.89 4.26 11.97
N GLY A 40 -1.08 5.59 11.92
CA GLY A 40 -0.63 6.48 10.87
C GLY A 40 -1.41 6.33 9.56
N ILE A 41 -2.60 5.72 9.58
CA ILE A 41 -3.36 5.42 8.35
C ILE A 41 -3.83 6.70 7.67
N GLY A 42 -4.29 7.72 8.41
CA GLY A 42 -4.63 9.02 7.85
C GLY A 42 -4.15 10.18 8.71
N ARG A 43 -4.27 11.39 8.15
CA ARG A 43 -3.67 12.62 8.72
C ARG A 43 -4.51 13.25 9.84
N ASP A 44 -5.82 13.12 9.78
CA ASP A 44 -6.73 13.84 10.66
C ASP A 44 -8.10 13.14 10.85
N GLU A 45 -8.95 13.79 11.65
CA GLU A 45 -10.31 13.33 11.91
C GLU A 45 -11.18 13.27 10.65
N HIS A 46 -10.99 14.19 9.69
CA HIS A 46 -11.76 14.21 8.46
C HIS A 46 -11.46 12.96 7.62
N ALA A 47 -10.19 12.58 7.50
CA ALA A 47 -9.76 11.34 6.87
C ALA A 47 -10.41 10.12 7.52
N TYR A 48 -10.46 10.06 8.87
CA TYR A 48 -11.15 8.97 9.56
C TYR A 48 -12.66 8.93 9.28
N ARG A 49 -13.35 10.07 9.29
CA ARG A 49 -14.79 10.12 8.98
C ARG A 49 -15.08 9.63 7.57
N SER A 50 -14.25 10.02 6.59
CA SER A 50 -14.33 9.54 5.21
C SER A 50 -14.08 8.04 5.14
N PHE A 51 -13.04 7.53 5.81
CA PHE A 51 -12.77 6.10 5.92
C PHE A 51 -13.93 5.30 6.54
N ALA A 52 -14.51 5.79 7.64
CA ALA A 52 -15.61 5.12 8.31
C ALA A 52 -16.88 5.05 7.45
N ALA A 53 -17.13 6.11 6.66
CA ALA A 53 -18.26 6.20 5.74
C ALA A 53 -18.06 5.40 4.44
N ALA A 54 -16.82 5.10 4.05
CA ALA A 54 -16.47 4.42 2.81
C ALA A 54 -17.22 3.09 2.61
N GLN A 55 -17.72 2.87 1.39
CA GLN A 55 -18.43 1.69 0.93
C GLN A 55 -17.58 0.86 -0.04
N THR A 56 -16.64 1.50 -0.74
CA THR A 56 -15.73 0.84 -1.68
C THR A 56 -14.29 0.82 -1.15
N PHE A 57 -13.49 -0.07 -1.70
CA PHE A 57 -12.07 -0.10 -1.35
C PHE A 57 -11.36 1.17 -1.84
N ALA A 58 -11.76 1.71 -2.99
CA ALA A 58 -11.24 2.98 -3.49
C ALA A 58 -11.47 4.13 -2.50
N GLU A 59 -12.68 4.23 -1.94
CA GLU A 59 -12.98 5.22 -0.91
C GLU A 59 -12.14 5.02 0.36
N THR A 60 -11.91 3.78 0.79
CA THR A 60 -11.00 3.52 1.93
C THR A 60 -9.55 3.90 1.63
N LEU A 61 -9.07 3.66 0.40
CA LEU A 61 -7.72 3.98 -0.03
C LEU A 61 -7.49 5.49 -0.07
N ARG A 62 -8.51 6.30 -0.42
CA ARG A 62 -8.42 7.77 -0.40
C ARG A 62 -8.09 8.34 0.98
N ALA A 63 -8.40 7.61 2.06
CA ALA A 63 -8.06 8.03 3.42
C ALA A 63 -6.63 7.66 3.85
N LEU A 64 -5.93 6.83 3.07
CA LEU A 64 -4.55 6.43 3.34
C LEU A 64 -3.61 7.61 3.11
N VAL A 65 -2.81 7.95 4.12
CA VAL A 65 -1.88 9.08 4.09
C VAL A 65 -0.95 9.00 2.89
N ALA A 66 -0.77 10.15 2.23
CA ALA A 66 -0.07 10.34 0.95
C ALA A 66 -0.65 9.51 -0.21
N LEU A 67 -0.63 8.18 -0.16
CA LEU A 67 -1.04 7.33 -1.27
C LEU A 67 -2.49 7.61 -1.74
N GLY A 68 -3.40 7.89 -0.81
CA GLY A 68 -4.81 8.17 -1.14
C GLY A 68 -5.01 9.36 -2.06
N GLU A 69 -4.11 10.35 -2.01
CA GLU A 69 -4.14 11.55 -2.86
C GLU A 69 -3.56 11.28 -4.26
N HIS A 70 -2.80 10.19 -4.43
CA HIS A 70 -1.98 9.96 -5.64
C HIS A 70 -2.24 8.62 -6.35
N ALA A 71 -3.07 7.73 -5.79
CA ALA A 71 -3.43 6.46 -6.40
C ALA A 71 -4.78 6.55 -7.12
N ILE A 72 -4.82 6.02 -8.34
CA ILE A 72 -6.06 5.77 -9.08
C ILE A 72 -6.34 4.28 -9.08
N LEU A 73 -7.57 3.88 -8.79
CA LEU A 73 -8.03 2.52 -8.97
C LEU A 73 -8.94 2.42 -10.19
N GLN A 74 -8.81 1.32 -10.92
CA GLN A 74 -9.69 0.97 -12.02
C GLN A 74 -10.77 0.02 -11.51
N GLU A 75 -11.93 0.56 -11.14
CA GLU A 75 -13.06 -0.22 -10.63
C GLU A 75 -13.78 -0.99 -11.74
N THR A 76 -14.29 -2.17 -11.42
CA THR A 76 -15.11 -2.96 -12.34
C THR A 76 -16.60 -2.65 -12.19
N PRO A 77 -17.39 -2.70 -13.29
CA PRO A 77 -18.85 -2.59 -13.19
C PRO A 77 -19.42 -3.66 -12.25
N GLY A 78 -20.13 -3.22 -11.20
CA GLY A 78 -20.68 -4.12 -10.17
C GLY A 78 -19.77 -4.35 -8.95
N GLY A 79 -18.65 -3.62 -8.85
CA GLY A 79 -17.69 -3.70 -7.75
C GLY A 79 -16.48 -4.56 -8.10
N GLY A 80 -15.40 -4.39 -7.36
CA GLY A 80 -14.08 -4.95 -7.61
C GLY A 80 -13.10 -3.94 -8.23
N ILE A 81 -11.84 -4.36 -8.31
CA ILE A 81 -10.72 -3.60 -8.83
C ILE A 81 -10.01 -4.43 -9.89
N SER A 82 -9.78 -3.84 -11.05
CA SER A 82 -9.08 -4.45 -12.19
C SER A 82 -7.64 -3.96 -12.35
N GLY A 83 -7.30 -2.83 -11.72
CA GLY A 83 -5.96 -2.25 -11.77
C GLY A 83 -5.77 -1.07 -10.82
N MET A 84 -4.51 -0.64 -10.69
CA MET A 84 -4.10 0.56 -9.99
C MET A 84 -3.13 1.35 -10.89
N GLY A 85 -3.22 2.67 -10.85
CA GLY A 85 -2.39 3.59 -11.61
C GLY A 85 -1.95 4.80 -10.78
N ARG A 86 -1.21 5.70 -11.44
CA ARG A 86 -0.58 6.90 -10.85
C ARG A 86 -1.37 8.17 -11.15
N GLU A 87 -1.60 8.99 -10.13
CA GLU A 87 -2.16 10.35 -10.23
C GLU A 87 -1.12 11.45 -9.91
N GLY A 88 -0.02 11.14 -9.21
CA GLY A 88 1.00 12.13 -8.85
C GLY A 88 2.26 11.58 -8.17
N MET A 89 3.03 12.47 -7.55
CA MET A 89 4.21 12.18 -6.74
C MET A 89 3.94 12.51 -5.27
N MET A 90 4.56 11.76 -4.36
CA MET A 90 4.56 11.95 -2.92
C MET A 90 5.91 12.51 -2.45
N ASP A 91 5.92 13.27 -1.35
CA ASP A 91 7.15 13.80 -0.74
C ASP A 91 7.97 12.75 0.03
N GLU A 92 7.31 11.65 0.42
CA GLU A 92 7.91 10.48 1.08
C GLU A 92 7.01 9.25 0.90
N LEU A 93 7.58 8.04 1.03
CA LEU A 93 6.82 6.79 1.05
C LEU A 93 6.31 6.51 2.48
N PRO A 94 4.99 6.51 2.75
CA PRO A 94 4.45 6.11 4.05
C PRO A 94 4.42 4.59 4.17
N ALA A 95 5.59 3.96 4.12
CA ALA A 95 5.74 2.51 4.00
C ALA A 95 5.06 1.74 5.13
N ARG A 96 5.14 2.24 6.37
CA ARG A 96 4.51 1.63 7.55
C ARG A 96 2.96 1.70 7.49
N PRO A 97 2.34 2.90 7.36
CA PRO A 97 0.90 3.00 7.14
C PRO A 97 0.39 2.13 6.00
N MET A 98 1.09 2.13 4.86
CA MET A 98 0.74 1.32 3.69
C MET A 98 0.83 -0.17 3.99
N ALA A 99 1.91 -0.62 4.63
CA ALA A 99 2.08 -2.03 4.99
C ALA A 99 0.93 -2.50 5.89
N ARG A 100 0.58 -1.72 6.92
CA ARG A 100 -0.54 -2.02 7.82
C ARG A 100 -1.89 -2.07 7.09
N PHE A 101 -2.14 -1.09 6.21
CA PHE A 101 -3.36 -1.04 5.41
C PHE A 101 -3.48 -2.24 4.46
N PHE A 102 -2.41 -2.54 3.73
CA PHE A 102 -2.40 -3.61 2.72
C PHE A 102 -2.34 -5.01 3.34
N ASP A 103 -1.65 -5.19 4.46
CA ASP A 103 -1.62 -6.46 5.18
C ASP A 103 -3.00 -6.85 5.69
N ALA A 104 -3.75 -5.87 6.22
CA ALA A 104 -5.13 -6.08 6.67
C ALA A 104 -6.04 -6.65 5.57
N VAL A 105 -5.77 -6.36 4.29
CA VAL A 105 -6.59 -6.82 3.16
C VAL A 105 -5.93 -7.87 2.29
N ALA A 106 -4.69 -8.29 2.59
CA ALA A 106 -3.88 -9.09 1.67
C ALA A 106 -4.56 -10.40 1.24
N ARG A 107 -5.33 -11.02 2.15
CA ARG A 107 -6.11 -12.24 1.86
C ARG A 107 -7.23 -12.09 0.84
N PHE A 108 -7.62 -10.86 0.50
CA PHE A 108 -8.68 -10.56 -0.46
C PHE A 108 -8.13 -10.12 -1.83
N VAL A 109 -6.84 -9.80 -1.89
CA VAL A 109 -6.18 -9.39 -3.12
C VAL A 109 -5.79 -10.62 -3.94
N GLU A 110 -5.97 -10.56 -5.26
CA GLU A 110 -5.57 -11.67 -6.13
C GLU A 110 -4.05 -11.92 -6.06
N PRO A 111 -3.61 -13.18 -5.93
CA PRO A 111 -2.19 -13.53 -5.92
C PRO A 111 -1.44 -13.00 -7.14
N GLY A 112 -0.23 -12.49 -6.92
CA GLY A 112 0.58 -11.87 -7.97
C GLY A 112 0.27 -10.40 -8.22
N SER A 113 -0.69 -9.82 -7.49
CA SER A 113 -0.83 -8.36 -7.41
C SER A 113 0.39 -7.75 -6.73
N PHE A 114 0.76 -6.53 -7.13
CA PHE A 114 1.84 -5.76 -6.53
C PHE A 114 1.69 -4.25 -6.77
N ILE A 115 2.39 -3.47 -5.95
CA ILE A 115 2.57 -2.02 -6.13
C ILE A 115 4.05 -1.71 -5.92
N GLU A 116 4.70 -1.17 -6.94
CA GLU A 116 6.13 -0.83 -6.96
C GLU A 116 6.30 0.69 -6.99
N PHE A 117 7.06 1.20 -6.04
CA PHE A 117 7.38 2.61 -5.87
C PHE A 117 8.85 2.84 -6.20
N GLU A 118 9.12 3.92 -6.93
CA GLU A 118 10.48 4.40 -7.19
C GLU A 118 10.66 5.78 -6.55
N THR A 119 11.91 6.10 -6.21
CA THR A 119 12.29 7.40 -5.67
C THR A 119 13.21 8.14 -6.63
N ASP A 120 13.25 9.48 -6.51
CA ASP A 120 14.20 10.32 -7.26
C ASP A 120 15.69 10.01 -6.97
N ARG A 121 15.96 9.29 -5.87
CA ARG A 121 17.25 8.64 -5.63
C ARG A 121 17.30 7.36 -6.46
N ALA A 122 17.68 7.53 -7.73
CA ALA A 122 17.90 6.44 -8.67
C ALA A 122 18.77 5.35 -8.03
N SER A 123 18.16 4.22 -7.66
CA SER A 123 18.73 2.90 -7.30
C SER A 123 17.82 2.13 -6.35
N VAL A 124 16.86 2.76 -5.67
CA VAL A 124 16.00 2.09 -4.67
C VAL A 124 14.54 2.08 -5.11
N ALA A 125 13.94 0.88 -5.14
CA ALA A 125 12.51 0.68 -5.36
C ALA A 125 11.88 -0.11 -4.22
N THR A 126 10.70 0.28 -3.76
CA THR A 126 9.95 -0.46 -2.72
C THR A 126 8.72 -1.11 -3.34
N ARG A 127 8.57 -2.41 -3.15
CA ARG A 127 7.48 -3.20 -3.73
C ARG A 127 6.65 -3.89 -2.67
N PHE A 128 5.34 -3.68 -2.72
CA PHE A 128 4.33 -4.36 -1.93
C PHE A 128 3.78 -5.51 -2.79
N GLU A 129 4.02 -6.76 -2.40
CA GLU A 129 3.64 -7.97 -3.13
C GLU A 129 2.55 -8.73 -2.36
N PHE A 130 1.49 -9.13 -3.06
CA PHE A 130 0.38 -9.88 -2.48
C PHE A 130 0.48 -11.35 -2.91
N MET A 131 0.91 -12.19 -1.98
CA MET A 131 1.24 -13.59 -2.25
C MET A 131 0.56 -14.50 -1.24
N ASN A 132 -0.27 -15.43 -1.74
CA ASN A 132 -0.95 -16.43 -0.90
C ASN A 132 -1.71 -15.83 0.30
N GLY A 133 -2.35 -14.68 0.06
CA GLY A 133 -3.13 -13.96 1.07
C GLY A 133 -2.30 -13.27 2.15
N ARG A 134 -1.00 -13.08 1.92
CA ARG A 134 -0.08 -12.33 2.78
C ARG A 134 0.53 -11.17 2.00
N LEU A 135 0.93 -10.14 2.75
CA LEU A 135 1.75 -9.07 2.23
C LEU A 135 3.24 -9.42 2.38
N ARG A 136 4.03 -9.15 1.35
CA ARG A 136 5.49 -9.08 1.41
C ARG A 136 5.92 -7.70 0.95
N VAL A 137 6.79 -7.04 1.69
CA VAL A 137 7.35 -5.73 1.32
C VAL A 137 8.84 -5.88 1.06
N VAL A 138 9.26 -5.60 -0.17
CA VAL A 138 10.64 -5.77 -0.63
C VAL A 138 11.21 -4.41 -1.01
N GLU A 139 12.37 -4.07 -0.47
CA GLU A 139 13.19 -2.96 -0.97
C GLU A 139 14.26 -3.53 -1.90
N ARG A 140 14.34 -2.99 -3.12
CA ARG A 140 15.24 -3.40 -4.17
C ARG A 140 16.27 -2.31 -4.39
N GLU A 141 17.53 -2.65 -4.26
CA GLU A 141 18.65 -1.75 -4.54
C GLU A 141 19.50 -2.30 -5.69
N LEU A 142 19.91 -1.43 -6.62
CA LEU A 142 20.97 -1.76 -7.57
C LEU A 142 22.32 -1.71 -6.83
N GLY A 143 22.96 -2.86 -6.70
CA GLY A 143 24.22 -2.99 -5.98
C GLY A 143 25.16 -3.99 -6.63
N ALA A 144 26.44 -3.91 -6.28
CA ALA A 144 27.38 -4.98 -6.57
C ALA A 144 27.27 -6.06 -5.49
N ASP A 145 27.24 -7.33 -5.88
CA ASP A 145 27.30 -8.45 -4.95
C ASP A 145 28.72 -8.62 -4.35
N GLU A 146 28.89 -9.63 -3.48
CA GLU A 146 30.19 -9.90 -2.82
C GLU A 146 31.32 -10.24 -3.82
N MET A 147 30.98 -10.58 -5.07
CA MET A 147 31.92 -10.91 -6.14
C MET A 147 32.19 -9.72 -7.08
N GLY A 148 31.52 -8.58 -6.87
CA GLY A 148 31.65 -7.39 -7.69
C GLY A 148 30.76 -7.39 -8.93
N ASP A 149 29.84 -8.36 -9.07
CA ASP A 149 28.88 -8.41 -10.16
C ASP A 149 27.68 -7.50 -9.84
N TRP A 150 27.26 -6.71 -10.83
CA TRP A 150 26.10 -5.83 -10.68
C TRP A 150 24.81 -6.64 -10.69
N GLY A 151 24.01 -6.50 -9.64
CA GLY A 151 22.74 -7.19 -9.46
C GLY A 151 21.69 -6.36 -8.72
N VAL A 152 20.53 -6.96 -8.49
CA VAL A 152 19.47 -6.39 -7.64
C VAL A 152 19.54 -7.09 -6.29
N ILE A 153 19.78 -6.30 -5.24
CA ILE A 153 19.74 -6.77 -3.86
C ILE A 153 18.32 -6.56 -3.35
N GLU A 154 17.70 -7.62 -2.82
CA GLU A 154 16.38 -7.56 -2.20
C GLU A 154 16.49 -7.60 -0.68
N HIS A 155 15.89 -6.62 -0.01
CA HIS A 155 15.71 -6.59 1.43
C HIS A 155 14.24 -6.80 1.76
N ASP A 156 13.90 -7.92 2.39
CA ASP A 156 12.55 -8.13 2.92
C ASP A 156 12.35 -7.26 4.17
N ARG A 157 11.38 -6.34 4.10
CA ARG A 157 11.07 -5.36 5.14
C ARG A 157 9.75 -5.67 5.85
N THR A 158 9.11 -6.80 5.54
CA THR A 158 7.75 -7.11 5.99
C THR A 158 7.60 -7.04 7.50
N GLU A 159 8.44 -7.79 8.24
CA GLU A 159 8.39 -7.82 9.71
C GLU A 159 8.66 -6.43 10.31
N ILE A 160 9.71 -5.76 9.82
CA ILE A 160 10.12 -4.43 10.31
C ILE A 160 8.98 -3.41 10.16
N LEU A 161 8.22 -3.47 9.07
CA LEU A 161 7.16 -2.51 8.76
C LEU A 161 5.84 -2.85 9.46
N LEU A 162 5.57 -4.12 9.72
CA LEU A 162 4.37 -4.59 10.40
C LEU A 162 4.50 -4.64 11.93
N ASP A 163 5.73 -4.59 12.46
CA ASP A 163 5.95 -4.57 13.89
C ASP A 163 5.16 -3.43 14.57
N PRO A 164 4.48 -3.72 15.70
CA PRO A 164 3.92 -2.68 16.53
C PRO A 164 5.09 -1.80 17.00
N LEU A 165 4.98 -0.48 16.76
CA LEU A 165 5.93 0.44 17.35
C LEU A 165 5.81 0.32 18.89
N PRO A 166 6.94 0.33 19.63
CA PRO A 166 6.92 0.26 21.09
C PRO A 166 6.18 1.44 21.73
#